data_AF-A0A2E8Y6Y0-F1
#
_entry.id   AF-A0A2E8Y6Y0-F1
#
_cell.length_a   1.000
_cell.length_b   1.000
_cell.length_c   1.000
_cell.angle_alpha   90.00
_cell.angle_beta   90.00
_cell.angle_gamma   90.00
#
_symmetry.space_group_name_H-M   'P 1'
#
loop_
_entity.id
_entity.type
_entity.pdbx_description
1 polymer ?
#
loop_
_entity_poly.entity_id
_entity_poly.type
_entity_poly.pdbx_seq_one_letter_code
_entity_poly.pdbx_strand_id
1 'polypeptide(L)'
;SVSDRLHYLRMDGQEVFKNAVTAMTTAARKALSQCEIGIDRIKCVIPHQANMRILKAVGDRLGATEEQLFSNLQRYGNTSAASVAIALDEAVQQGHVQRGDLILLLVFGAGLTWGAAVIEW
;
A
#
# COMPACT_ATOMS: atom_id res chain seq x y z
N SER A 1 -20.17 22.75 -13.14
CA SER A 1 -20.69 23.29 -11.86
C SER A 1 -21.33 22.16 -11.03
N VAL A 2 -21.94 22.44 -9.87
CA VAL A 2 -22.75 21.44 -9.11
C VAL A 2 -23.83 20.80 -9.99
N SER A 3 -24.43 21.57 -10.93
CA SER A 3 -25.37 21.07 -11.94
C SER A 3 -24.82 19.89 -12.74
N ASP A 4 -23.53 19.94 -13.07
CA ASP A 4 -22.86 18.97 -13.94
C ASP A 4 -22.21 17.84 -13.12
N ARG A 5 -22.53 17.77 -11.82
CA ARG A 5 -22.06 16.71 -10.92
C ARG A 5 -20.52 16.61 -10.85
N LEU A 6 -19.81 17.73 -10.97
CA LEU A 6 -18.34 17.77 -10.89
C LEU A 6 -17.81 17.67 -9.44
N HIS A 7 -18.67 17.76 -8.45
CA HIS A 7 -18.34 17.66 -7.02
C HIS A 7 -18.25 16.22 -6.51
N TYR A 8 -18.67 15.24 -7.32
CA TYR A 8 -18.49 13.83 -7.00
C TYR A 8 -17.13 13.33 -7.47
N LEU A 9 -16.58 12.37 -6.74
CA LEU A 9 -15.41 11.65 -7.19
C LEU A 9 -15.72 10.88 -8.48
N ARG A 10 -14.88 11.05 -9.49
CA ARG A 10 -14.92 10.28 -10.74
C ARG A 10 -13.63 9.47 -10.82
N MET A 11 -13.76 8.19 -11.17
CA MET A 11 -12.63 7.29 -11.24
C MET A 11 -12.79 6.34 -12.43
N ASP A 12 -11.80 6.30 -13.30
CA ASP A 12 -11.64 5.20 -14.25
C ASP A 12 -10.92 4.05 -13.53
N GLY A 13 -11.69 3.07 -13.05
CA GLY A 13 -11.15 1.99 -12.22
C GLY A 13 -10.14 1.11 -12.95
N GLN A 14 -10.23 0.94 -14.27
CA GLN A 14 -9.34 0.06 -15.02
C GLN A 14 -7.97 0.71 -15.22
N GLU A 15 -7.96 1.99 -15.62
CA GLU A 15 -6.75 2.81 -15.70
C GLU A 15 -6.09 2.91 -14.33
N VAL A 16 -6.86 3.23 -13.29
CA VAL A 16 -6.37 3.37 -11.92
C VAL A 16 -5.74 2.07 -11.43
N PHE A 17 -6.36 0.91 -11.68
CA PHE A 17 -5.80 -0.38 -11.30
C PHE A 17 -4.41 -0.61 -11.91
N LYS A 18 -4.27 -0.44 -13.24
CA LYS A 18 -3.00 -0.69 -13.93
C LYS A 18 -1.90 0.25 -13.42
N ASN A 19 -2.24 1.52 -13.28
CA ASN A 19 -1.31 2.54 -12.82
C ASN A 19 -0.90 2.33 -11.36
N ALA A 20 -1.85 1.97 -10.49
CA ALA A 20 -1.59 1.71 -9.07
C ALA A 20 -0.60 0.57 -8.86
N VAL A 21 -0.83 -0.57 -9.51
CA VAL A 21 0.04 -1.75 -9.34
C VAL A 21 1.45 -1.42 -9.85
N THR A 22 1.58 -0.80 -11.03
CA THR A 22 2.89 -0.44 -11.58
C THR A 22 3.61 0.59 -10.70
N ALA A 23 2.94 1.67 -10.33
CA ALA A 23 3.52 2.75 -9.53
C ALA A 23 3.99 2.28 -8.15
N MET A 24 3.17 1.52 -7.42
CA MET A 24 3.55 1.02 -6.09
C MET A 24 4.66 -0.01 -6.16
N THR A 25 4.65 -0.93 -7.14
CA THR A 25 5.75 -1.89 -7.31
C THR A 25 7.06 -1.17 -7.64
N THR A 26 7.04 -0.16 -8.52
CA THR A 26 8.23 0.64 -8.84
C THR A 26 8.76 1.40 -7.62
N ALA A 27 7.86 2.02 -6.85
CA ALA A 27 8.22 2.74 -5.62
C ALA A 27 8.85 1.80 -4.58
N ALA A 28 8.22 0.67 -4.33
CA ALA A 28 8.71 -0.37 -3.42
C ALA A 28 10.12 -0.83 -3.79
N ARG A 29 10.33 -1.22 -5.06
CA ARG A 29 11.63 -1.68 -5.54
C ARG A 29 12.70 -0.61 -5.41
N LYS A 30 12.36 0.65 -5.68
CA LYS A 30 13.28 1.78 -5.49
C LYS A 30 13.66 1.95 -4.02
N ALA A 31 12.69 1.92 -3.10
CA ALA A 31 12.96 2.05 -1.67
C ALA A 31 13.82 0.88 -1.13
N LEU A 32 13.48 -0.36 -1.48
CA LEU A 32 14.26 -1.54 -1.13
C LEU A 32 15.71 -1.47 -1.66
N SER A 33 15.87 -1.04 -2.92
CA SER A 33 17.19 -0.85 -3.52
C SER A 33 18.01 0.25 -2.85
N GLN A 34 17.39 1.34 -2.40
CA GLN A 34 18.08 2.42 -1.67
C GLN A 34 18.54 1.98 -0.29
N CYS A 35 17.85 1.00 0.30
CA CYS A 35 18.22 0.38 1.56
C CYS A 35 19.13 -0.85 1.39
N GLU A 36 19.48 -1.24 0.15
CA GLU A 36 20.30 -2.42 -0.17
C GLU A 36 19.74 -3.73 0.42
N ILE A 37 18.41 -3.88 0.49
CA ILE A 37 17.73 -5.06 1.02
C ILE A 37 16.74 -5.66 0.02
N GLY A 38 16.46 -6.95 0.15
CA GLY A 38 15.39 -7.65 -0.55
C GLY A 38 14.07 -7.67 0.22
N ILE A 39 13.00 -8.09 -0.47
CA ILE A 39 11.66 -8.26 0.13
C ILE A 39 11.65 -9.31 1.25
N ASP A 40 12.59 -10.26 1.21
CA ASP A 40 12.80 -11.32 2.21
C ASP A 40 13.19 -10.77 3.59
N ARG A 41 13.72 -9.55 3.64
CA ARG A 41 14.08 -8.86 4.89
C ARG A 41 12.93 -8.06 5.49
N ILE A 42 11.85 -7.85 4.74
CA ILE A 42 10.69 -7.08 5.21
C ILE A 42 9.79 -8.00 6.03
N LYS A 43 9.53 -7.63 7.28
CA LYS A 43 8.59 -8.36 8.14
C LYS A 43 7.15 -8.16 7.68
N CYS A 44 6.78 -6.93 7.36
CA CYS A 44 5.40 -6.56 7.04
C CYS A 44 5.33 -5.52 5.93
N VAL A 45 4.47 -5.77 4.94
CA VAL A 45 4.13 -4.86 3.85
C VAL A 45 2.75 -4.30 4.13
N ILE A 46 2.67 -2.96 4.27
CA ILE A 46 1.43 -2.24 4.57
C ILE A 46 1.12 -1.30 3.40
N PRO A 47 0.35 -1.76 2.41
CA PRO A 47 -0.01 -0.95 1.25
C PRO A 47 -1.24 -0.07 1.54
N HIS A 48 -1.44 0.94 0.68
CA HIS A 48 -2.68 1.69 0.62
C HIS A 48 -3.85 0.75 0.34
N GLN A 49 -4.84 0.75 1.24
CA GLN A 49 -6.00 -0.14 1.23
C GLN A 49 -7.03 0.28 0.15
N ALA A 50 -6.67 0.16 -1.13
CA ALA A 50 -7.55 0.54 -2.24
C ALA A 50 -8.60 -0.55 -2.54
N ASN A 51 -8.12 -1.74 -2.83
CA ASN A 51 -8.92 -2.96 -3.01
C ASN A 51 -8.01 -4.20 -2.99
N MET A 52 -8.59 -5.37 -2.70
CA MET A 52 -7.84 -6.61 -2.55
C MET A 52 -7.10 -7.05 -3.82
N ARG A 53 -7.62 -6.73 -5.01
CA ARG A 53 -6.97 -7.10 -6.27
C ARG A 53 -5.65 -6.35 -6.47
N ILE A 54 -5.60 -5.06 -6.12
CA ILE A 54 -4.37 -4.26 -6.18
C ILE A 54 -3.37 -4.78 -5.16
N LEU A 55 -3.82 -5.00 -3.92
CA LEU A 55 -2.99 -5.51 -2.82
C LEU A 55 -2.27 -6.81 -3.20
N LYS A 56 -3.02 -7.80 -3.68
CA LYS A 56 -2.46 -9.08 -4.16
C LYS A 56 -1.49 -8.89 -5.31
N ALA A 57 -1.88 -8.13 -6.35
CA ALA A 57 -1.03 -7.91 -7.51
C ALA A 57 0.29 -7.20 -7.17
N VAL A 58 0.29 -6.29 -6.19
CA VAL A 58 1.51 -5.65 -5.69
C VAL A 58 2.36 -6.66 -4.90
N GLY A 59 1.76 -7.43 -3.99
CA GLY A 59 2.45 -8.48 -3.24
C GLY A 59 3.13 -9.50 -4.16
N ASP A 60 2.38 -10.05 -5.12
CA ASP A 60 2.87 -11.02 -6.11
C ASP A 60 4.06 -10.47 -6.91
N ARG A 61 3.94 -9.21 -7.39
CA ARG A 61 5.01 -8.57 -8.16
C ARG A 61 6.23 -8.25 -7.32
N LEU A 62 6.10 -8.11 -6.01
CA LEU A 62 7.24 -7.91 -5.12
C LEU A 62 7.87 -9.22 -4.68
N GLY A 63 7.16 -10.34 -4.82
CA GLY A 63 7.57 -11.63 -4.25
C GLY A 63 7.34 -11.69 -2.74
N ALA A 64 6.39 -10.91 -2.22
CA ALA A 64 6.01 -10.97 -0.81
C ALA A 64 5.14 -12.20 -0.55
N THR A 65 5.30 -12.83 0.60
CA THR A 65 4.41 -13.91 1.04
C THR A 65 3.07 -13.33 1.51
N GLU A 66 2.03 -14.17 1.56
CA GLU A 66 0.71 -13.74 2.03
C GLU A 66 0.78 -13.25 3.48
N GLU A 67 1.63 -13.86 4.32
CA GLU A 67 1.80 -13.51 5.72
C GLU A 67 2.52 -12.18 5.93
N GLN A 68 3.35 -11.75 4.97
CA GLN A 68 3.98 -10.42 5.00
C GLN A 68 2.96 -9.31 4.70
N LEU A 69 1.88 -9.59 3.98
CA LEU A 69 0.94 -8.57 3.51
C LEU A 69 -0.17 -8.29 4.53
N PHE A 70 -0.17 -7.10 5.13
CA PHE A 70 -1.22 -6.71 6.06
C PHE A 70 -2.40 -6.00 5.36
N SER A 71 -3.62 -6.41 5.71
CA SER A 71 -4.86 -5.82 5.19
C SER A 71 -5.96 -5.78 6.24
N ASN A 72 -6.56 -4.60 6.40
CA ASN A 72 -7.80 -4.39 7.14
C ASN A 72 -8.94 -3.86 6.26
N LEU A 73 -8.74 -3.91 4.94
CA LEU A 73 -9.72 -3.50 3.92
C LEU A 73 -11.12 -4.09 4.15
N GLN A 74 -11.20 -5.35 4.59
CA GLN A 74 -12.46 -6.05 4.89
C GLN A 74 -13.28 -5.40 6.02
N ARG A 75 -12.64 -4.58 6.87
CA ARG A 75 -13.29 -3.87 7.98
C ARG A 75 -13.59 -2.41 7.63
N TYR A 76 -12.69 -1.73 6.91
CA TYR A 76 -12.76 -0.28 6.71
C TYR A 76 -12.94 0.17 5.27
N GLY A 77 -12.74 -0.71 4.29
CA GLY A 77 -12.64 -0.32 2.89
C GLY A 77 -11.49 0.66 2.64
N ASN A 78 -11.66 1.53 1.64
CA ASN A 78 -10.67 2.54 1.30
C ASN A 78 -10.90 3.84 2.08
N THR A 79 -10.02 4.13 3.04
CA THR A 79 -10.03 5.34 3.86
C THR A 79 -9.05 6.41 3.37
N SER A 80 -8.71 6.37 2.07
CA SER A 80 -7.85 7.33 1.38
C SER A 80 -6.46 7.45 2.04
N ALA A 81 -6.03 8.66 2.41
CA ALA A 81 -4.74 8.92 3.03
C ALA A 81 -4.58 8.21 4.39
N ALA A 82 -5.69 7.96 5.11
CA ALA A 82 -5.64 7.31 6.42
C ALA A 82 -5.38 5.79 6.34
N SER A 83 -5.59 5.18 5.16
CA SER A 83 -5.55 3.72 4.99
C SER A 83 -4.27 3.08 5.52
N VAL A 84 -3.10 3.65 5.22
CA VAL A 84 -1.81 3.09 5.65
C VAL A 84 -1.59 3.29 7.16
N ALA A 85 -1.96 4.45 7.69
CA ALA A 85 -1.77 4.75 9.12
C ALA A 85 -2.64 3.86 10.01
N ILE A 86 -3.92 3.68 9.64
CA ILE A 86 -4.84 2.78 10.36
C ILE A 86 -4.33 1.34 10.28
N ALA A 87 -3.91 0.89 9.09
CA ALA A 87 -3.39 -0.46 8.91
C ALA A 87 -2.09 -0.71 9.70
N LEU A 88 -1.20 0.28 9.77
CA LEU A 88 0.02 0.21 10.57
C LEU A 88 -0.28 0.11 12.07
N ASP A 89 -1.14 0.97 12.60
CA ASP A 89 -1.53 0.93 14.02
C ASP A 89 -2.10 -0.45 14.40
N GLU A 90 -2.98 -1.00 13.57
CA GLU A 90 -3.56 -2.32 13.82
C GLU A 90 -2.54 -3.47 13.68
N ALA A 91 -1.64 -3.41 12.70
CA ALA A 91 -0.59 -4.41 12.54
C ALA A 91 0.31 -4.48 13.77
N VAL A 92 0.59 -3.33 14.38
CA VAL A 92 1.38 -3.22 15.62
C VAL A 92 0.58 -3.76 16.81
N GLN A 93 -0.67 -3.34 16.99
CA GLN A 93 -1.53 -3.83 18.08
C GLN A 93 -1.76 -5.33 18.04
N GLN A 94 -1.82 -5.92 16.84
CA GLN A 94 -2.02 -7.35 16.62
C GLN A 94 -0.72 -8.16 16.65
N GLY A 95 0.43 -7.50 16.84
CA GLY A 95 1.73 -8.17 16.95
C GLY A 95 2.32 -8.66 15.62
N HIS A 96 1.79 -8.22 14.47
CA HIS A 96 2.39 -8.45 13.16
C HIS A 96 3.69 -7.66 12.97
N VAL A 97 3.84 -6.54 13.70
CA VAL A 97 5.02 -5.66 13.68
C VAL A 97 5.49 -5.42 15.12
N GLN A 98 6.79 -5.56 15.36
CA GLN A 98 7.47 -5.33 16.64
C GLN A 98 8.66 -4.38 16.46
N ARG A 99 9.21 -3.86 17.57
CA ARG A 99 10.40 -3.01 17.49
C ARG A 99 11.58 -3.78 16.88
N GLY A 100 12.31 -3.14 15.98
CA GLY A 100 13.40 -3.71 15.19
C GLY A 100 12.94 -4.41 13.91
N ASP A 101 11.64 -4.59 13.68
CA ASP A 101 11.15 -5.15 12.42
C ASP A 101 11.29 -4.13 11.29
N LEU A 102 11.75 -4.60 10.12
CA LEU A 102 11.73 -3.80 8.91
C LEU A 102 10.34 -3.90 8.26
N ILE A 103 9.68 -2.77 8.05
CA ILE A 103 8.38 -2.69 7.40
C ILE A 103 8.44 -1.88 6.10
N LEU A 104 7.57 -2.21 5.16
CA LEU A 104 7.43 -1.50 3.89
C LEU A 104 6.04 -0.86 3.82
N LEU A 105 6.00 0.47 3.84
CA LEU A 105 4.78 1.25 3.61
C LEU A 105 4.67 1.61 2.12
N LEU A 106 3.50 1.43 1.51
CA LEU A 106 3.26 1.77 0.10
C LEU A 106 2.00 2.61 -0.06
N VAL A 107 2.07 3.68 -0.84
CA VAL A 107 0.92 4.55 -1.13
C VAL A 107 0.77 4.82 -2.61
N PHE A 108 -0.48 5.00 -3.03
CA PHE A 108 -0.86 5.47 -4.36
C PHE A 108 -2.19 6.22 -4.27
N GLY A 109 -2.37 7.27 -5.07
CA GLY A 109 -3.59 8.06 -5.08
C GLY A 109 -3.71 9.02 -6.26
N ALA A 110 -4.77 9.83 -6.23
CA ALA A 110 -5.09 10.80 -7.26
C ALA A 110 -3.95 11.81 -7.48
N GLY A 111 -3.64 12.10 -8.75
CA GLY A 111 -2.53 12.99 -9.13
C GLY A 111 -1.96 12.70 -10.52
N LEU A 112 -1.46 11.51 -10.85
CA LEU A 112 -1.17 10.37 -9.98
C LEU A 112 0.02 10.64 -9.05
N THR A 113 -0.11 10.25 -7.78
CA THR A 113 0.98 10.33 -6.79
C THR A 113 1.17 8.99 -6.10
N TRP A 114 2.42 8.63 -5.83
CA TRP A 114 2.76 7.38 -5.15
C TRP A 114 4.03 7.53 -4.34
N GLY A 115 4.26 6.60 -3.42
CA GLY A 115 5.41 6.62 -2.52
C GLY A 115 5.61 5.28 -1.84
N ALA A 116 6.84 5.08 -1.37
CA ALA A 116 7.22 3.92 -0.58
C ALA A 116 8.20 4.37 0.51
N ALA A 117 8.13 3.73 1.68
CA ALA A 117 9.09 3.92 2.75
C ALA A 117 9.44 2.57 3.38
N VAL A 118 10.74 2.32 3.55
CA VAL A 118 11.24 1.25 4.42
C VAL A 118 11.50 1.89 5.77
N ILE A 119 10.97 1.29 6.83
CA ILE A 119 11.09 1.79 8.20
C ILE A 119 11.55 0.64 9.09
N GLU A 120 12.54 0.88 9.94
CA GLU A 120 12.77 0.05 11.13
C GLU A 120 11.83 0.56 12.23
N TRP A 121 10.86 -0.28 12.61
CA TRP A 121 9.82 0.05 13.58
C TRP A 121 10.35 0.07 15.02
#